data_AF-A0A497MM23-F1
#
_entry.id   AF-A0A497MM23-F1
#
_cell.length_a   1.000
_cell.length_b   1.000
_cell.length_c   1.000
_cell.angle_alpha   90.00
_cell.angle_beta   90.00
_cell.angle_gamma   90.00
#
_symmetry.space_group_name_H-M   'P 1'
#
loop_
_entity.id
_entity.type
_entity.pdbx_description
1 polymer ?
#
loop_
_entity_poly.entity_id
_entity_poly.type
_entity_poly.pdbx_seq_one_letter_code
_entity_poly.pdbx_strand_id
1 'polypeptide(L)'
;AFAGKGKRAGTYGALLMAAYNHEDDTFETVCKLGSGFTDEELARLPEMFKPYLRDTPHPRVKTVMKADFWFTPAVVLEVIGDEITLSPMHTCGMNAIRPGSGLAIRFPRLVRFRSDKGPEDATTVKEIVEMYNRQLKKVEQA
;
A
#
# COMPACT_ATOMS: atom_id res chain seq x y z
N ALA A 1 -6.61 -5.06 -5.44
CA ALA A 1 -6.03 -4.49 -6.67
C ALA A 1 -7.13 -3.84 -7.51
N PHE A 2 -6.73 -2.99 -8.44
CA PHE A 2 -7.61 -2.34 -9.41
C PHE A 2 -7.37 -2.93 -10.80
N ALA A 3 -8.42 -3.15 -11.57
CA ALA A 3 -8.34 -3.71 -12.91
C ALA A 3 -7.50 -2.81 -13.83
N GLY A 4 -6.60 -3.43 -14.59
CA GLY A 4 -5.84 -2.73 -15.61
C GLY A 4 -6.73 -2.31 -16.78
N LYS A 5 -6.37 -1.19 -17.41
CA LYS A 5 -7.05 -0.64 -18.59
C LYS A 5 -6.07 -0.46 -19.73
N GLY A 6 -6.56 -0.44 -20.97
CA GLY A 6 -5.73 -0.25 -22.17
C GLY A 6 -4.65 -1.32 -22.30
N LYS A 7 -3.38 -0.91 -22.38
CA LYS A 7 -2.23 -1.84 -22.48
C LYS A 7 -2.10 -2.82 -21.31
N ARG A 8 -2.76 -2.56 -20.18
CA ARG A 8 -2.77 -3.44 -19.00
C ARG A 8 -4.09 -4.20 -18.83
N ALA A 9 -4.96 -4.21 -19.84
CA ALA A 9 -6.19 -4.99 -19.79
C ALA A 9 -5.85 -6.48 -19.58
N GLY A 10 -6.59 -7.14 -18.69
CA GLY A 10 -6.33 -8.55 -18.32
C GLY A 10 -5.32 -8.75 -17.18
N THR A 11 -4.70 -7.68 -16.66
CA THR A 11 -3.88 -7.74 -15.42
C THR A 11 -4.37 -6.70 -14.40
N TYR A 12 -3.61 -6.51 -13.31
CA TYR A 12 -3.84 -5.49 -12.29
C TYR A 12 -3.16 -4.18 -12.70
N GLY A 13 -3.96 -3.11 -12.80
CA GLY A 13 -3.49 -1.77 -13.13
C GLY A 13 -2.77 -1.10 -11.96
N ALA A 14 -3.23 -1.37 -10.75
CA ALA A 14 -2.59 -0.93 -9.51
C ALA A 14 -2.87 -1.90 -8.36
N LEU A 15 -1.88 -2.12 -7.51
CA LEU A 15 -2.02 -2.84 -6.26
C LEU A 15 -2.40 -1.86 -5.14
N LEU A 16 -3.31 -2.28 -4.25
CA LEU A 16 -3.65 -1.51 -3.06
C LEU A 16 -2.70 -1.97 -1.95
N MET A 17 -1.81 -1.07 -1.53
CA MET A 17 -0.74 -1.38 -0.57
C MET A 17 -1.15 -0.92 0.82
N ALA A 18 -0.63 -1.59 1.84
CA ALA A 18 -0.91 -1.30 3.24
C ALA A 18 0.36 -1.39 4.10
N ALA A 19 0.38 -0.62 5.19
CA ALA A 19 1.34 -0.73 6.27
C ALA A 19 0.76 -1.60 7.40
N TYR A 20 1.62 -2.19 8.23
CA TYR A 20 1.18 -3.06 9.31
C TYR A 20 0.98 -2.29 10.64
N ASN A 21 -0.12 -2.55 11.33
CA ASN A 21 -0.41 -2.02 12.65
C ASN A 21 -0.33 -3.17 13.66
N HIS A 22 0.71 -3.16 14.49
CA HIS A 22 0.95 -4.17 15.53
C HIS A 22 -0.07 -4.11 16.67
N GLU A 23 -0.65 -2.95 16.96
CA GLU A 23 -1.56 -2.78 18.10
C GLU A 23 -2.90 -3.47 17.84
N ASP A 24 -3.40 -3.35 16.61
CA ASP A 24 -4.69 -3.91 16.21
C ASP A 24 -4.59 -5.19 15.37
N ASP A 25 -3.37 -5.67 15.10
CA ASP A 25 -3.09 -6.79 14.18
C ASP A 25 -3.73 -6.60 12.79
N THR A 26 -3.57 -5.40 12.22
CA THR A 26 -4.23 -5.02 10.97
C THR A 26 -3.28 -4.43 9.93
N PHE A 27 -3.73 -4.43 8.67
CA PHE A 27 -3.07 -3.83 7.53
C PHE A 27 -3.86 -2.60 7.09
N GLU A 28 -3.27 -1.43 7.22
CA GLU A 28 -3.92 -0.16 6.92
C GLU A 28 -3.42 0.40 5.58
N THR A 29 -4.35 0.66 4.66
CA THR A 29 -3.98 1.10 3.30
C THR A 29 -3.22 2.42 3.30
N VAL A 30 -2.15 2.49 2.48
CA VAL A 30 -1.24 3.64 2.43
C VAL A 30 -0.95 4.14 1.01
N CYS A 31 -1.12 3.32 -0.03
CA CYS A 31 -1.00 3.82 -1.40
C CYS A 31 -1.63 2.90 -2.45
N LYS A 32 -1.79 3.42 -3.67
CA LYS A 32 -2.03 2.62 -4.88
C LYS A 32 -0.74 2.53 -5.69
N LEU A 33 -0.21 1.33 -5.83
CA LEU A 33 1.03 1.08 -6.54
C LEU A 33 0.76 0.62 -7.97
N GLY A 34 0.93 1.53 -8.93
CA GLY A 34 0.72 1.25 -10.36
C GLY A 34 1.96 1.49 -11.24
N SER A 35 3.11 1.83 -10.65
CA SER A 35 4.33 2.17 -11.40
C SER A 35 5.55 1.45 -10.83
N GLY A 36 6.62 1.35 -11.62
CA GLY A 36 7.86 0.64 -11.24
C GLY A 36 7.88 -0.85 -11.59
N PHE A 37 6.79 -1.40 -12.13
CA PHE A 37 6.78 -2.77 -12.66
C PHE A 37 7.31 -2.81 -14.09
N THR A 38 8.10 -3.82 -14.39
CA THR A 38 8.37 -4.28 -15.75
C THR A 38 7.12 -4.96 -16.36
N ASP A 39 7.06 -5.04 -17.69
CA ASP A 39 5.95 -5.72 -18.36
C ASP A 39 5.87 -7.21 -17.98
N GLU A 40 7.02 -7.86 -17.77
CA GLU A 40 7.10 -9.24 -17.31
C GLU A 40 6.53 -9.43 -15.90
N GLU A 41 6.85 -8.52 -14.97
CA GLU A 41 6.29 -8.55 -13.62
C GLU A 41 4.78 -8.33 -13.65
N LEU A 42 4.29 -7.36 -14.42
CA LEU A 42 2.85 -7.10 -14.60
C LEU A 42 2.12 -8.32 -15.14
N ALA A 43 2.71 -9.05 -16.09
CA ALA A 43 2.12 -10.25 -16.66
C ALA A 43 2.06 -11.40 -15.65
N ARG A 44 2.98 -11.45 -14.67
CA ARG A 44 3.03 -12.50 -13.63
C ARG A 44 2.12 -12.23 -12.43
N LEU A 45 1.68 -10.99 -12.21
CA LEU A 45 0.85 -10.64 -11.05
C LEU A 45 -0.42 -11.50 -10.91
N PRO A 46 -1.23 -11.76 -11.95
CA PRO A 46 -2.45 -12.54 -11.79
C PRO A 46 -2.20 -13.94 -11.23
N GLU A 47 -1.24 -14.69 -11.78
CA GLU A 47 -0.89 -16.03 -11.30
C GLU A 47 -0.22 -16.00 -9.93
N MET A 48 0.64 -15.01 -9.65
CA MET A 48 1.29 -14.84 -8.35
C MET A 48 0.28 -14.61 -7.21
N PHE A 49 -0.78 -13.83 -7.47
CA PHE A 49 -1.78 -13.47 -6.46
C PHE A 49 -2.99 -14.40 -6.41
N LYS A 50 -3.14 -15.29 -7.40
CA LYS A 50 -4.25 -16.26 -7.50
C LYS A 50 -4.45 -17.11 -6.23
N PRO A 51 -3.41 -17.61 -5.55
CA PRO A 51 -3.60 -18.38 -4.31
C PRO A 51 -4.18 -17.56 -3.15
N TYR A 52 -4.09 -16.24 -3.23
CA TYR A 52 -4.51 -15.32 -2.17
C TYR A 52 -5.83 -14.62 -2.49
N LEU A 53 -6.43 -14.86 -3.65
CA LEU A 53 -7.63 -14.14 -4.12
C LEU A 53 -8.81 -14.36 -3.17
N ARG A 54 -9.61 -13.29 -2.99
CA ARG A 54 -10.81 -13.26 -2.15
C ARG A 54 -11.92 -12.47 -2.81
N ASP A 55 -13.16 -12.83 -2.48
CA ASP A 55 -14.36 -12.08 -2.90
C ASP A 55 -14.54 -10.78 -2.11
N THR A 56 -14.09 -10.76 -0.86
CA THR A 56 -14.23 -9.63 0.06
C THR A 56 -12.88 -9.25 0.69
N PRO A 57 -12.74 -8.01 1.21
CA PRO A 57 -11.57 -7.62 1.99
C PRO A 57 -11.30 -8.63 3.10
N HIS A 58 -10.02 -8.92 3.33
CA HIS A 58 -9.62 -9.71 4.48
C HIS A 58 -9.96 -8.94 5.78
N PRO A 59 -10.43 -9.58 6.87
CA PRO A 59 -10.83 -8.89 8.10
C PRO A 59 -9.73 -8.03 8.74
N ARG A 60 -8.46 -8.46 8.59
CA ARG A 60 -7.28 -7.70 9.02
C ARG A 60 -6.97 -6.49 8.13
N VAL A 61 -7.60 -6.31 6.96
CA VAL A 61 -7.32 -5.17 6.07
C VAL A 61 -8.30 -4.03 6.35
N LYS A 62 -7.78 -2.89 6.79
CA LYS A 62 -8.55 -1.64 6.98
C LYS A 62 -8.45 -0.79 5.72
N THR A 63 -9.61 -0.48 5.14
CA THR A 63 -9.71 0.32 3.91
C THR A 63 -11.07 1.01 3.85
N VAL A 64 -11.09 2.22 3.30
CA VAL A 64 -12.33 2.91 2.89
C VAL A 64 -12.54 2.85 1.37
N MET A 65 -11.52 2.40 0.64
CA MET A 65 -11.60 2.23 -0.81
C MET A 65 -12.26 0.90 -1.17
N LYS A 66 -13.07 0.91 -2.23
CA LYS A 66 -13.53 -0.30 -2.90
C LYS A 66 -12.55 -0.67 -4.03
N ALA A 67 -11.87 -1.79 -3.88
CA ALA A 67 -11.01 -2.38 -4.90
C ALA A 67 -11.81 -3.38 -5.77
N ASP A 68 -11.28 -3.68 -6.96
CA ASP A 68 -11.88 -4.65 -7.88
C ASP A 68 -11.57 -6.09 -7.49
N PHE A 69 -10.40 -6.31 -6.87
CA PHE A 69 -9.92 -7.62 -6.42
C PHE A 69 -9.40 -7.54 -4.99
N TRP A 70 -9.74 -8.50 -4.15
CA TRP A 70 -9.28 -8.59 -2.76
C TRP A 70 -8.32 -9.77 -2.58
N PHE A 71 -7.40 -9.65 -1.63
CA PHE A 71 -6.42 -10.69 -1.34
C PHE A 71 -6.26 -10.90 0.17
N THR A 72 -5.90 -12.11 0.56
CA THR A 72 -5.26 -12.36 1.85
C THR A 72 -3.87 -11.70 1.84
N PRO A 73 -3.52 -10.87 2.84
CA PRO A 73 -2.17 -10.30 2.95
C PRO A 73 -1.12 -11.41 3.00
N ALA A 74 -0.19 -11.41 2.05
CA ALA A 74 0.80 -12.49 1.89
C ALA A 74 2.11 -12.04 1.24
N VAL A 75 2.07 -11.03 0.36
CA VAL A 75 3.23 -10.60 -0.44
C VAL A 75 3.66 -9.19 -0.03
N VAL A 76 4.94 -9.02 0.27
CA VAL A 76 5.54 -7.73 0.62
C VAL A 76 6.30 -7.16 -0.57
N LEU A 77 6.04 -5.90 -0.90
CA LEU A 77 6.72 -5.15 -1.95
C LEU A 77 7.45 -3.96 -1.33
N GLU A 78 8.69 -3.75 -1.74
CA GLU A 78 9.45 -2.57 -1.39
C GLU A 78 9.02 -1.41 -2.31
N VAL A 79 8.57 -0.32 -1.71
CA VAL A 79 8.01 0.83 -2.42
C VAL A 79 8.80 2.08 -2.03
N ILE A 80 9.17 2.85 -3.05
CA ILE A 80 9.73 4.20 -2.87
C ILE A 80 8.69 5.23 -3.29
N GLY A 81 8.70 6.39 -2.64
CA GLY A 81 7.88 7.55 -3.02
C GLY A 81 8.59 8.83 -2.62
N ASP A 82 8.06 9.97 -3.08
CA ASP A 82 8.72 11.27 -2.93
C ASP A 82 8.49 11.84 -1.52
N GLU A 83 7.27 11.70 -1.01
CA GLU A 83 6.84 12.22 0.28
C GLU A 83 5.66 11.44 0.86
N ILE A 84 5.36 11.66 2.15
CA ILE A 84 4.14 11.20 2.80
C ILE A 84 3.18 12.39 2.95
N THR A 85 1.92 12.19 2.60
CA THR A 85 0.90 13.25 2.58
C THR A 85 -0.34 12.84 3.35
N LEU A 86 -1.13 13.82 3.80
CA LEU A 86 -2.45 13.54 4.37
C LEU A 86 -3.41 13.06 3.27
N SER A 87 -4.21 12.04 3.58
CA SER A 87 -5.19 11.49 2.64
C SER A 87 -6.48 11.10 3.35
N PRO A 88 -7.65 11.50 2.82
CA PRO A 88 -8.94 11.00 3.32
C PRO A 88 -9.25 9.58 2.80
N MET A 89 -8.50 9.08 1.82
CA MET A 89 -8.81 7.81 1.14
C MET A 89 -8.00 6.62 1.68
N HIS A 90 -6.95 6.89 2.45
CA HIS A 90 -6.06 5.89 3.03
C HIS A 90 -6.21 5.88 4.54
N THR A 91 -6.16 4.68 5.13
CA THR A 91 -6.45 4.47 6.55
C THR A 91 -5.20 4.42 7.41
N CYS A 92 -4.00 4.31 6.81
CA CYS A 92 -2.74 4.28 7.53
C CYS A 92 -2.61 5.50 8.45
N GLY A 93 -2.56 5.28 9.76
CA GLY A 93 -2.45 6.38 10.73
C GLY A 93 -3.66 7.31 10.73
N MET A 94 -4.85 6.77 10.46
CA MET A 94 -6.10 7.53 10.48
C MET A 94 -6.25 8.29 11.80
N ASN A 95 -6.56 9.59 11.71
CA ASN A 95 -6.68 10.52 12.83
C ASN A 95 -5.39 10.81 13.62
N ALA A 96 -4.24 10.21 13.26
CA ALA A 96 -3.00 10.39 14.02
C ALA A 96 -2.40 11.80 13.88
N ILE A 97 -2.59 12.44 12.71
CA ILE A 97 -2.09 13.80 12.43
C ILE A 97 -3.23 14.81 12.36
N ARG A 98 -4.28 14.48 11.60
CA ARG A 98 -5.45 15.34 11.41
C ARG A 98 -6.72 14.48 11.51
N PRO A 99 -7.72 14.88 12.31
CA PRO A 99 -9.00 14.19 12.35
C PRO A 99 -9.62 14.05 10.95
N GLY A 100 -10.07 12.85 10.60
CA GLY A 100 -10.64 12.51 9.30
C GLY A 100 -9.62 12.28 8.18
N SER A 101 -8.33 12.14 8.50
CA SER A 101 -7.29 11.85 7.50
C SER A 101 -6.31 10.80 7.99
N GLY A 102 -5.97 9.86 7.11
CA GLY A 102 -4.79 9.01 7.23
C GLY A 102 -3.62 9.57 6.42
N LEU A 103 -2.64 8.72 6.18
CA LEU A 103 -1.42 9.03 5.47
C LEU A 103 -1.32 8.25 4.16
N ALA A 104 -0.70 8.86 3.16
CA ALA A 104 -0.46 8.25 1.87
C ALA A 104 0.92 8.55 1.31
N ILE A 105 1.53 7.56 0.66
CA ILE A 105 2.79 7.72 -0.07
C ILE A 105 2.49 8.38 -1.42
N ARG A 106 3.13 9.52 -1.70
CA ARG A 106 3.02 10.23 -2.98
C ARG A 106 3.99 9.67 -4.01
N PHE A 107 3.50 9.54 -5.25
CA PHE A 107 4.24 8.98 -6.39
C PHE A 107 4.90 7.62 -6.10
N PRO A 108 4.16 6.64 -5.55
CA PRO A 108 4.72 5.35 -5.19
C PRO A 108 5.18 4.57 -6.44
N ARG A 109 6.39 3.98 -6.36
CA ARG A 109 6.98 3.13 -7.38
C ARG A 109 7.52 1.86 -6.76
N LEU A 110 7.35 0.74 -7.47
CA LEU A 110 7.93 -0.54 -7.06
C LEU A 110 9.45 -0.43 -7.16
N VAL A 111 10.14 -0.88 -6.12
CA VAL A 111 11.58 -1.13 -6.15
C VAL A 111 11.83 -2.61 -6.41
N ARG A 112 11.22 -3.50 -5.62
CA ARG A 112 11.34 -4.95 -5.74
C ARG A 112 10.31 -5.71 -4.89
N PHE A 113 10.15 -7.00 -5.17
CA PHE A 113 9.43 -7.93 -4.31
C PHE A 113 10.34 -8.40 -3.15
N ARG A 114 9.76 -8.59 -1.96
CA ARG A 114 10.48 -8.99 -0.74
C ARG A 114 10.06 -10.39 -0.31
N SER A 115 10.62 -11.40 -0.98
CA SER A 115 10.40 -12.81 -0.64
C SER A 115 11.01 -13.22 0.71
N ASP A 116 11.87 -12.37 1.26
CA ASP A 116 12.51 -12.52 2.56
C ASP A 116 11.68 -11.98 3.73
N LYS A 117 10.48 -11.43 3.47
CA LYS A 117 9.61 -10.83 4.48
C LYS A 117 8.21 -11.43 4.48
N GLY A 118 7.69 -11.70 5.67
CA GLY A 118 6.26 -11.96 5.87
C GLY A 118 5.44 -10.66 5.92
N PRO A 119 4.11 -10.72 5.77
CA PRO A 119 3.24 -9.54 5.85
C PRO A 119 3.43 -8.73 7.15
N GLU A 120 3.60 -9.40 8.27
CA GLU A 120 3.81 -8.80 9.60
C GLU A 120 5.19 -8.14 9.75
N ASP A 121 6.14 -8.39 8.84
CA ASP A 121 7.45 -7.72 8.77
C ASP A 121 7.43 -6.46 7.89
N ALA A 122 6.26 -6.09 7.36
CA ALA A 122 6.08 -4.88 6.57
C ALA A 122 6.34 -3.62 7.42
N THR A 123 6.60 -2.51 6.74
CA THR A 123 6.70 -1.20 7.40
C THR A 123 5.45 -0.92 8.21
N THR A 124 5.66 -0.46 9.44
CA THR A 124 4.59 -0.27 10.41
C THR A 124 3.91 1.09 10.24
N VAL A 125 2.65 1.20 10.67
CA VAL A 125 1.92 2.47 10.69
C VAL A 125 2.68 3.51 11.52
N LYS A 126 3.28 3.10 12.64
CA LYS A 126 4.10 3.96 13.49
C LYS A 126 5.32 4.51 12.73
N GLU A 127 6.04 3.67 12.00
CA GLU A 127 7.17 4.10 11.16
C GLU A 127 6.73 5.10 10.09
N ILE A 128 5.58 4.89 9.43
CA ILE A 128 5.03 5.82 8.43
C ILE A 128 4.70 7.19 9.07
N VAL A 129 4.07 7.20 10.25
CA VAL A 129 3.77 8.43 11.00
C VAL A 129 5.06 9.14 11.41
N GLU A 130 6.08 8.41 11.87
CA GLU A 130 7.38 8.99 12.20
C GLU A 130 8.08 9.60 10.98
N MET A 131 8.04 8.92 9.83
CA MET A 131 8.61 9.42 8.57
C MET A 131 7.91 10.73 8.15
N TYR A 132 6.59 10.81 8.26
CA TYR A 132 5.83 12.03 7.99
C TYR A 132 6.26 13.19 8.89
N ASN A 133 6.35 12.97 10.21
CA ASN A 133 6.76 14.01 11.15
C ASN A 133 8.21 14.48 10.91
N ARG A 134 9.11 13.58 10.50
CA ARG A 134 10.49 13.94 10.13
C ARG A 134 10.56 14.77 8.85
N GLN A 135 9.65 14.55 7.90
CA GLN A 135 9.56 15.36 6.68
C GLN A 135 9.25 16.82 7.00
N LEU A 136 8.27 17.09 7.87
CA LEU A 136 7.88 18.45 8.27
C LEU A 136 9.05 19.22 8.91
N LYS A 137 9.79 18.58 9.82
CA LYS A 137 10.96 19.19 10.46
C LYS A 137 12.03 19.63 9.47
N LYS A 138 12.20 18.91 8.35
CA LYS A 138 13.17 19.32 7.30
C LYS A 138 12.70 20.54 6.52
N VAL A 139 11.38 20.69 6.32
CA VAL A 139 10.82 21.85 5.62
C VAL A 139 10.91 23.11 6.48
N GLU A 140 10.72 23.00 7.81
CA GLU A 140 10.87 24.15 8.73
C GLU A 140 12.32 24.64 8.90
N GLN A 141 13.31 23.80 8.57
CA GLN A 141 14.74 24.12 8.71
C GLN A 141 15.40 24.57 7.39
N ALA A 142 14.64 24.62 6.29
CA ALA A 142 15.10 25.04 4.96
C ALA A 142 14.62 26.46 4.64
#